data_AF-A0A662FES9-F1
#
_entry.id   AF-A0A662FES9-F1
#
_cell.length_a   1.000
_cell.length_b   1.000
_cell.length_c   1.000
_cell.angle_alpha   90.00
_cell.angle_beta   90.00
_cell.angle_gamma   90.00
#
_symmetry.space_group_name_H-M   'P 1'
#
loop_
_entity.id
_entity.type
_entity.pdbx_description
1 polymer ?
#
loop_
_entity_poly.entity_id
_entity_poly.type
_entity_poly.pdbx_seq_one_letter_code
_entity_poly.pdbx_strand_id
1 'polypeptide(L)'
;MEEKEKEVSQSSEEKLPLPKTTVTNLLRKHLKKGKQIKDAVKVELNLWLAKMIERIAKKIDEYPYTYVDLHMFREAIMPYEQINEIEKEKERIIKELESIKALCDTLISEIDRKFTLRRKFAYEYLKETEKKD
;
A
#
# COMPACT_ATOMS: atom_id res chain seq x y z
N MET A 1 -19.51 5.49 -47.66
CA MET A 1 -19.86 4.81 -46.40
C MET A 1 -19.39 5.75 -45.30
N GLU A 2 -20.22 6.73 -44.97
CA GLU A 2 -19.94 7.69 -43.91
C GLU A 2 -20.18 6.99 -42.57
N GLU A 3 -19.11 6.85 -41.79
CA GLU A 3 -19.19 6.45 -40.40
C GLU A 3 -19.91 7.54 -39.61
N LYS A 4 -21.16 7.28 -39.23
CA LYS A 4 -21.86 8.03 -38.21
C LYS A 4 -21.11 7.86 -36.89
N GLU A 5 -20.31 8.86 -36.54
CA GLU A 5 -19.98 9.18 -35.16
C GLU A 5 -21.30 9.28 -34.39
N LYS A 6 -21.58 8.24 -33.59
CA LYS A 6 -22.63 8.31 -32.58
C LYS A 6 -22.17 9.31 -31.53
N GLU A 7 -22.68 10.53 -31.66
CA GLU A 7 -22.89 11.45 -30.55
C GLU A 7 -23.50 10.67 -29.38
N VAL A 8 -22.72 10.46 -28.33
CA VAL A 8 -23.26 10.06 -27.02
C VAL A 8 -23.74 11.34 -26.36
N SER A 9 -24.95 11.74 -26.72
CA SER A 9 -25.70 12.81 -26.09
C SER A 9 -26.38 12.29 -24.80
N GLN A 10 -26.01 12.95 -23.69
CA GLN A 10 -26.84 13.30 -22.54
C GLN A 10 -27.80 12.25 -21.93
N SER A 11 -27.52 11.78 -20.70
CA SER A 11 -28.57 11.60 -19.65
C SER A 11 -28.03 11.12 -18.28
N SER A 12 -27.12 11.84 -17.65
CA SER A 12 -26.90 11.62 -16.21
C SER A 12 -26.39 12.89 -15.53
N GLU A 13 -27.30 13.82 -15.30
CA GLU A 13 -27.27 14.59 -14.06
C GLU A 13 -27.53 13.63 -12.88
N GLU A 14 -26.63 12.65 -12.69
CA GLU A 14 -26.52 11.93 -11.44
C GLU A 14 -26.26 13.00 -10.39
N LYS A 15 -27.19 13.11 -9.44
CA LYS A 15 -27.13 14.06 -8.34
C LYS A 15 -25.86 13.76 -7.54
N LEU A 16 -24.79 14.48 -7.85
CA LEU A 16 -23.48 14.24 -7.25
C LEU A 16 -23.59 14.37 -5.73
N PRO A 17 -22.94 13.47 -4.97
CA PRO A 17 -23.04 13.44 -3.51
C PRO A 17 -22.47 14.71 -2.86
N LEU A 18 -21.54 15.39 -3.53
CA LEU A 18 -20.95 16.65 -3.07
C LEU A 18 -21.22 17.79 -4.05
N PRO A 19 -21.25 19.07 -3.60
CA PRO A 19 -21.36 20.22 -4.50
C PRO A 19 -20.18 20.30 -5.48
N LYS A 20 -20.47 20.07 -6.77
CA LYS A 20 -19.46 20.04 -7.85
C LYS A 20 -18.57 21.29 -7.90
N THR A 21 -19.17 22.46 -7.70
CA THR A 21 -18.46 23.75 -7.73
C THR A 21 -17.43 23.85 -6.60
N THR A 22 -17.79 23.45 -5.37
CA THR A 22 -16.89 23.48 -4.22
C THR A 22 -15.68 22.58 -4.43
N VAL A 23 -15.90 21.34 -4.87
CA VAL A 23 -14.83 20.37 -5.16
C VAL A 23 -13.92 20.91 -6.27
N THR A 24 -14.49 21.45 -7.35
CA THR A 24 -13.71 22.00 -8.47
C THR A 24 -12.88 23.22 -8.05
N ASN A 25 -13.42 24.09 -7.19
CA ASN A 25 -12.72 25.27 -6.68
C ASN A 25 -11.56 24.88 -5.75
N LEU A 26 -11.75 23.89 -4.88
CA LEU A 26 -10.67 23.36 -4.04
C LEU A 26 -9.55 22.78 -4.91
N LEU A 27 -9.90 21.95 -5.90
CA LEU A 27 -8.92 21.40 -6.84
C LEU A 27 -8.17 22.51 -7.59
N ARG A 28 -8.89 23.54 -8.06
CA ARG A 28 -8.32 24.67 -8.81
C ARG A 28 -7.27 25.44 -8.01
N LYS A 29 -7.41 25.58 -6.69
CA LYS A 29 -6.45 26.29 -5.82
C LYS A 29 -5.04 25.69 -5.87
N HIS A 30 -4.93 24.39 -6.15
CA HIS A 30 -3.66 23.67 -6.16
C HIS A 30 -3.12 23.39 -7.58
N LEU A 31 -3.83 23.83 -8.62
CA LEU A 31 -3.40 23.66 -10.01
C LEU A 31 -2.82 24.95 -10.57
N LYS A 32 -1.86 24.82 -11.50
CA LYS A 32 -1.32 25.96 -12.25
C LYS A 32 -2.45 26.71 -12.98
N LYS A 33 -2.35 28.05 -13.00
CA LYS A 33 -3.27 28.92 -13.74
C LYS A 33 -3.29 28.48 -15.22
N GLY A 34 -4.49 28.42 -15.81
CA GLY A 34 -4.69 28.03 -17.22
C GLY A 34 -4.86 26.52 -17.48
N LYS A 35 -4.54 25.63 -16.53
CA LYS A 35 -4.74 24.19 -16.73
C LYS A 35 -6.24 23.86 -16.80
N GLN A 36 -6.73 23.23 -17.87
CA GLN A 36 -8.15 22.86 -17.95
C GLN A 36 -8.45 21.56 -17.18
N ILE A 37 -9.66 21.46 -16.59
CA ILE A 37 -10.13 20.26 -15.87
C ILE A 37 -11.33 19.73 -16.65
N LYS A 38 -11.19 18.54 -17.23
CA LYS A 38 -12.28 17.87 -17.96
C LYS A 38 -13.44 17.53 -17.01
N ASP A 39 -14.66 17.53 -17.51
CA ASP A 39 -15.84 17.27 -16.67
C ASP A 39 -15.86 15.86 -16.08
N ALA A 40 -15.38 14.85 -16.82
CA ALA A 40 -15.22 13.48 -16.31
C ALA A 40 -14.40 13.44 -15.01
N VAL A 41 -13.29 14.19 -14.95
CA VAL A 41 -12.43 14.26 -13.76
C VAL A 41 -13.16 14.89 -12.58
N LYS A 42 -14.01 15.89 -12.83
CA LYS A 42 -14.78 16.55 -11.77
C LYS A 42 -15.83 15.59 -11.17
N VAL A 43 -16.47 14.79 -12.03
CA VAL A 43 -17.45 13.77 -11.63
C VAL A 43 -16.77 12.66 -10.85
N GLU A 44 -15.69 12.09 -11.39
CA GLU A 44 -14.96 10.99 -10.76
C GLU A 44 -14.36 11.39 -9.41
N LEU A 45 -13.76 12.59 -9.33
CA LEU A 45 -13.25 13.12 -8.05
C LEU A 45 -14.35 13.24 -7.00
N ASN A 46 -15.55 13.69 -7.41
CA ASN A 46 -16.68 13.83 -6.51
C ASN A 46 -17.12 12.47 -5.93
N LEU A 47 -17.26 11.47 -6.81
CA LEU A 47 -17.60 10.10 -6.40
C LEU A 47 -16.51 9.48 -5.53
N TRP A 48 -15.24 9.74 -5.83
CA TRP A 48 -14.12 9.25 -5.03
C TRP A 48 -14.10 9.85 -3.63
N LEU A 49 -14.36 11.16 -3.49
CA LEU A 49 -14.47 11.82 -2.19
C LEU A 49 -15.65 11.26 -1.37
N ALA A 50 -16.77 10.97 -2.01
CA ALA A 50 -17.90 10.32 -1.33
C ALA A 50 -17.52 8.92 -0.81
N LYS A 51 -16.87 8.10 -1.65
CA LYS A 51 -16.34 6.80 -1.22
C LYS A 51 -15.31 6.92 -0.08
N MET A 52 -14.53 8.00 -0.04
CA MET A 52 -13.60 8.26 1.05
C MET A 52 -14.34 8.50 2.37
N ILE A 53 -15.39 9.33 2.34
CA ILE A 53 -16.25 9.57 3.51
C ILE A 53 -16.88 8.26 3.99
N GLU A 54 -17.37 7.41 3.08
CA GLU A 54 -17.90 6.08 3.43
C GLU A 54 -16.87 5.20 4.15
N ARG A 55 -15.61 5.22 3.71
CA ARG A 55 -14.52 4.45 4.36
C ARG A 55 -14.23 4.96 5.76
N ILE A 56 -14.16 6.28 5.92
CA ILE A 56 -13.96 6.91 7.23
C ILE A 56 -15.14 6.58 8.15
N ALA A 57 -16.38 6.70 7.65
CA ALA A 57 -17.58 6.38 8.41
C ALA A 57 -17.60 4.92 8.87
N LYS A 58 -17.29 3.96 7.98
CA LYS A 58 -17.18 2.54 8.35
C LYS A 58 -16.12 2.30 9.43
N LYS A 59 -14.99 3.01 9.36
CA LYS A 59 -13.92 2.88 10.36
C LYS A 59 -14.35 3.43 11.73
N ILE A 60 -15.10 4.54 11.73
CA ILE A 60 -15.68 5.12 12.94
C ILE A 60 -16.80 4.23 13.51
N ASP A 61 -17.53 3.50 12.67
CA ASP A 61 -18.59 2.59 13.11
C ASP A 61 -18.04 1.32 13.82
N GLU A 62 -16.72 1.06 13.73
CA GLU A 62 -16.08 -0.03 14.48
C GLU A 62 -16.06 0.24 16.00
N TYR A 63 -16.22 1.49 16.44
CA TYR A 63 -16.26 1.82 17.86
C TYR A 63 -17.65 1.50 18.45
N PRO A 64 -17.75 0.83 19.61
CA PRO A 64 -19.01 0.37 20.19
C PRO A 64 -19.79 1.48 20.93
N TYR A 65 -19.72 2.72 20.47
CA TYR A 65 -20.35 3.88 21.09
C TYR A 65 -21.43 4.46 20.19
N THR A 66 -22.46 5.05 20.81
CA THR A 66 -23.60 5.64 20.09
C THR A 66 -23.32 7.05 19.54
N TYR A 67 -22.16 7.63 19.87
CA TYR A 67 -21.73 8.94 19.43
C TYR A 67 -20.36 8.84 18.77
N VAL A 68 -20.09 9.75 17.83
CA VAL A 68 -18.78 9.91 17.20
C VAL A 68 -18.06 11.06 17.88
N ASP A 69 -16.87 10.81 18.43
CA ASP A 69 -16.01 11.85 18.96
C ASP A 69 -14.85 12.21 18.02
N LEU A 70 -14.13 13.29 18.37
CA LEU A 70 -13.00 13.77 17.58
C LEU A 70 -11.83 12.78 17.57
N HIS A 71 -11.67 11.98 18.62
CA HIS A 71 -10.60 10.99 18.70
C HIS A 71 -10.84 9.85 17.70
N MET A 72 -12.05 9.31 17.66
CA MET A 72 -12.49 8.31 16.67
C MET A 72 -12.30 8.82 15.24
N PHE A 73 -12.67 10.08 14.97
CA PHE A 73 -12.46 10.68 13.66
C PHE A 73 -10.98 10.82 13.31
N ARG A 74 -10.14 11.30 14.25
CA ARG A 74 -8.70 11.44 14.04
C ARG A 74 -8.02 10.10 13.76
N GLU A 75 -8.37 9.05 14.50
CA GLU A 75 -7.85 7.72 14.24
C GLU A 75 -8.30 7.19 12.87
N ALA A 76 -9.54 7.44 12.47
CA ALA A 76 -10.05 7.02 11.17
C ALA A 76 -9.38 7.73 9.97
N ILE A 77 -8.96 8.99 10.12
CA ILE A 77 -8.28 9.73 9.04
C ILE A 77 -6.74 9.57 9.03
N MET A 78 -6.15 9.14 10.14
CA MET A 78 -4.70 9.03 10.34
C MET A 78 -3.96 8.30 9.19
N PRO A 79 -4.48 7.17 8.64
CA PRO A 79 -3.81 6.48 7.53
C PRO A 79 -3.70 7.33 6.26
N TYR A 80 -4.63 8.26 6.05
CA TYR A 80 -4.66 9.13 4.87
C TYR A 80 -3.78 10.37 5.04
N GLU A 81 -3.64 10.88 6.26
CA GLU A 81 -2.73 12.00 6.55
C GLU A 81 -1.26 11.57 6.52
N GLN A 82 -0.97 10.32 6.91
CA GLN A 82 0.38 9.81 7.07
C GLN A 82 0.84 8.89 5.94
N ILE A 83 0.15 8.88 4.80
CA ILE A 83 0.38 7.89 3.72
C ILE A 83 1.85 7.83 3.27
N ASN A 84 2.50 8.98 3.11
CA ASN A 84 3.91 9.05 2.70
C ASN A 84 4.86 8.50 3.77
N GLU A 85 4.56 8.73 5.05
CA GLU A 85 5.37 8.21 6.15
C GLU A 85 5.15 6.70 6.32
N ILE A 86 3.92 6.22 6.13
CA ILE A 86 3.60 4.79 6.12
C ILE A 86 4.34 4.08 4.98
N GLU A 87 4.42 4.68 3.79
CA GLU A 87 5.17 4.10 2.66
C GLU A 87 6.67 4.03 2.93
N LYS A 88 7.27 5.11 3.46
CA LYS A 88 8.69 5.10 3.85
C LYS A 88 8.97 4.06 4.93
N GLU A 89 8.10 3.95 5.92
CA GLU A 89 8.23 2.98 7.00
C GLU A 89 8.14 1.56 6.48
N LYS A 90 7.21 1.30 5.56
CA LYS A 90 7.10 0.02 4.85
C LYS A 90 8.40 -0.32 4.11
N GLU A 91 8.98 0.61 3.38
CA GLU A 91 10.28 0.39 2.71
C GLU A 91 11.40 0.11 3.71
N ARG A 92 11.43 0.80 4.85
CA ARG A 92 12.41 0.56 5.91
C ARG A 92 12.30 -0.86 6.45
N ILE A 93 11.07 -1.30 6.80
CA ILE A 93 10.80 -2.64 7.32
C ILE A 93 11.23 -3.71 6.31
N ILE A 94 10.96 -3.51 5.01
CA ILE A 94 11.38 -4.46 3.97
C ILE A 94 12.90 -4.59 3.95
N LYS A 95 13.65 -3.48 3.98
CA LYS A 95 15.13 -3.50 4.00
C LYS A 95 15.67 -4.20 5.25
N GLU A 96 15.05 -3.97 6.41
CA GLU A 96 15.42 -4.66 7.65
C GLU A 96 15.18 -6.18 7.54
N LEU A 97 14.06 -6.61 6.96
CA LEU A 97 13.77 -8.03 6.72
C LEU A 97 14.76 -8.67 5.74
N GLU A 98 15.13 -7.96 4.67
CA GLU A 98 16.15 -8.43 3.72
C GLU A 98 17.52 -8.58 4.39
N SER A 99 17.90 -7.63 5.25
CA SER A 99 19.13 -7.71 6.04
C SER A 99 19.13 -8.92 6.98
N ILE A 100 18.03 -9.14 7.71
CA ILE A 100 17.87 -10.31 8.59
C ILE A 100 18.00 -11.61 7.80
N LYS A 101 17.37 -11.69 6.62
CA LYS A 101 17.48 -12.86 5.75
C LYS A 101 18.94 -13.12 5.33
N ALA A 102 19.66 -12.08 4.91
CA ALA A 102 21.07 -12.22 4.53
C ALA A 102 21.95 -12.67 5.70
N LEU A 103 21.65 -12.22 6.92
CA LEU A 103 22.29 -12.71 8.14
C LEU A 103 22.00 -14.18 8.37
N CYS A 104 20.74 -14.63 8.20
CA CYS A 104 20.39 -16.05 8.28
C CYS A 104 21.15 -16.89 7.24
N ASP A 105 21.23 -16.44 5.98
CA ASP A 105 21.96 -17.14 4.91
C ASP A 105 23.46 -17.27 5.22
N THR A 106 24.03 -16.25 5.85
CA THR A 106 25.43 -16.25 6.32
C THR A 106 25.64 -17.28 7.43
N LEU A 107 24.74 -17.31 8.43
CA LEU A 107 24.79 -18.29 9.52
C LEU A 107 24.64 -19.73 9.01
N ILE A 108 23.74 -19.96 8.04
CA ILE A 108 23.58 -21.27 7.38
C ILE A 108 24.90 -21.68 6.72
N SER A 109 25.51 -20.77 5.94
CA SER A 109 26.79 -21.03 5.26
C SER A 109 27.92 -21.33 6.25
N GLU A 110 27.95 -20.69 7.41
CA GLU A 110 28.93 -20.98 8.46
C GLU A 110 28.75 -22.36 9.07
N ILE A 111 27.50 -22.77 9.34
CA ILE A 111 27.19 -24.11 9.85
C ILE A 111 27.67 -25.15 8.85
N ASP A 112 27.32 -24.98 7.58
CA ASP A 112 27.72 -25.92 6.54
C ASP A 112 29.25 -26.01 6.43
N ARG A 113 29.98 -24.90 6.50
CA ARG A 113 31.45 -24.93 6.52
C ARG A 113 32.00 -25.65 7.75
N LYS A 114 31.56 -25.28 8.95
CA LYS A 114 32.14 -25.77 10.22
C LYS A 114 31.76 -27.21 10.56
N PHE A 115 30.60 -27.67 10.13
CA PHE A 115 30.05 -28.98 10.53
C PHE A 115 30.01 -29.99 9.38
N THR A 116 29.96 -29.57 8.11
CA THR A 116 30.07 -30.50 6.98
C THR A 116 31.52 -30.96 6.76
N LEU A 117 32.52 -30.09 6.99
CA LEU A 117 33.93 -30.50 7.04
C LEU A 117 34.17 -31.52 8.16
N ARG A 118 33.53 -31.33 9.32
CA ARG A 118 33.67 -32.23 10.47
C ARG A 118 33.17 -33.65 10.17
N ARG A 119 32.12 -33.80 9.36
CA ARG A 119 31.64 -35.12 8.89
C ARG A 119 32.61 -35.79 7.92
N LYS A 120 33.19 -35.04 6.97
CA LYS A 120 34.17 -35.61 6.02
C LYS A 120 35.44 -36.09 6.73
N PHE A 121 36.00 -35.27 7.62
CA PHE A 121 37.16 -35.66 8.43
C PHE A 121 36.86 -36.87 9.34
N ALA A 122 35.70 -36.90 10.01
CA ALA A 122 35.31 -38.04 10.83
C ALA A 122 35.14 -39.32 10.00
N TYR A 123 34.53 -39.23 8.81
CA TYR A 123 34.34 -40.37 7.92
C TYR A 123 35.66 -40.89 7.33
N GLU A 124 36.57 -39.99 6.92
CA GLU A 124 37.89 -40.36 6.41
C GLU A 124 38.77 -40.99 7.49
N TYR A 125 38.76 -40.44 8.72
CA TYR A 125 39.48 -41.02 9.86
C TYR A 125 39.00 -42.43 10.19
N LEU A 126 37.69 -42.65 10.28
CA LEU A 126 37.11 -43.98 10.54
C LEU A 126 37.48 -45.00 9.44
N LYS A 127 37.48 -44.56 8.17
CA LYS A 127 37.84 -45.40 7.03
C LYS A 127 39.33 -45.76 6.98
N GLU A 128 40.20 -44.91 7.53
CA GLU A 128 41.63 -45.20 7.66
C GLU A 128 41.94 -46.12 8.83
N THR A 129 41.16 -46.05 9.93
CA THR A 129 41.30 -46.96 11.06
C THR A 129 40.78 -48.36 10.75
N GLU A 130 39.68 -48.49 10.00
CA GLU A 130 39.13 -49.79 9.57
C GLU A 130 40.01 -50.52 8.53
N LYS A 131 40.98 -49.85 7.92
CA LYS A 131 41.94 -50.45 6.96
C LYS A 131 43.25 -50.92 7.59
N LYS A 132 43.45 -50.65 8.88
CA LYS A 132 44.69 -50.96 9.60
C LYS A 132 44.57 -52.16 10.55
N ASP A 133 43.37 -52.72 10.70
CA ASP A 133 43.08 -54.02 11.30
C ASP A 133 42.86 -55.07 10.19
#